data_AF-A0A524HC85-F1
#
_entry.id   AF-A0A524HC85-F1
#
_cell.length_a   1.000
_cell.length_b   1.000
_cell.length_c   1.000
_cell.angle_alpha   90.00
_cell.angle_beta   90.00
_cell.angle_gamma   90.00
#
_symmetry.space_group_name_H-M   'P 1'
#
loop_
_entity.id
_entity.type
_entity.pdbx_description
1 polymer ?
#
loop_
_entity_poly.entity_id
_entity_poly.type
_entity_poly.pdbx_seq_one_letter_code
_entity_poly.pdbx_strand_id
1 'polypeptide(L)'
;MRVRIVVCISLILCLAGMVRADTQWTAGTNNLWNSTGNWSNGVPNATEKAQFASSEVCIVDFEGAIAKYIAMDGAGAGHLRLVDGAELSVM
;
A
#
# COMPACT_ATOMS: atom_id res chain seq x y z
N MET A 1 -12.28 11.63 -38.43
CA MET A 1 -12.93 10.95 -37.28
C MET A 1 -12.05 9.89 -36.61
N ARG A 2 -11.35 9.02 -37.36
CA ARG A 2 -10.47 7.97 -36.80
C ARG A 2 -9.36 8.48 -35.85
N VAL A 3 -8.68 9.57 -36.21
CA VAL A 3 -7.61 10.18 -35.38
C VAL A 3 -8.12 10.68 -34.03
N ARG A 4 -9.32 11.29 -34.00
CA ARG A 4 -9.94 11.77 -32.75
C ARG A 4 -10.30 10.62 -31.81
N ILE A 5 -10.76 9.49 -32.37
CA ILE A 5 -11.11 8.29 -31.59
C ILE A 5 -9.84 7.68 -30.98
N VAL A 6 -8.75 7.56 -31.74
CA VAL A 6 -7.47 7.01 -31.24
C VAL A 6 -6.90 7.90 -30.13
N VAL A 7 -6.92 9.24 -30.30
CA VAL A 7 -6.44 10.17 -29.26
C VAL A 7 -7.28 10.07 -27.98
N CYS A 8 -8.62 10.00 -28.09
CA CYS A 8 -9.47 9.84 -26.92
C CYS A 8 -9.23 8.51 -26.21
N ILE A 9 -9.07 7.41 -26.95
CA ILE A 9 -8.78 6.08 -26.36
C ILE A 9 -7.43 6.09 -25.64
N SER A 10 -6.38 6.64 -26.26
CA SER A 10 -5.06 6.74 -25.63
C SER A 10 -5.08 7.63 -24.38
N LEU A 11 -5.83 8.74 -24.41
CA LEU A 11 -5.98 9.63 -23.26
C LEU A 11 -6.75 8.94 -22.12
N ILE A 12 -7.82 8.21 -22.42
CA ILE A 12 -8.60 7.45 -21.43
C ILE A 12 -7.75 6.33 -20.82
N LEU A 13 -6.97 5.59 -21.62
CA LEU A 13 -6.05 4.56 -21.13
C LEU A 13 -4.94 5.14 -20.25
N CYS A 14 -4.42 6.32 -20.59
CA CYS A 14 -3.41 7.01 -19.79
C CYS A 14 -3.97 7.51 -18.45
N LEU A 15 -5.23 7.96 -18.44
CA LEU A 15 -5.91 8.43 -17.22
C LEU A 15 -6.43 7.27 -16.35
N ALA A 16 -6.79 6.13 -16.94
CA ALA A 16 -7.28 4.94 -16.22
C ALA A 16 -6.20 4.25 -15.37
N GLY A 17 -4.91 4.44 -15.70
CA GLY A 17 -3.79 3.94 -14.92
C GLY A 17 -3.58 4.63 -13.55
N MET A 18 -4.33 5.68 -13.25
CA MET A 18 -4.19 6.47 -12.01
C MET A 18 -5.20 6.12 -10.91
N VAL A 19 -5.92 4.99 -11.01
CA VAL A 19 -6.60 4.44 -9.83
C VAL A 19 -5.53 3.81 -8.93
N ARG A 20 -5.03 4.59 -7.97
CA ARG A 20 -4.14 4.08 -6.94
C ARG A 20 -4.92 3.16 -6.01
N ALA A 21 -4.69 1.86 -6.13
CA ALA A 21 -5.36 0.87 -5.32
C ALA A 21 -4.75 0.83 -3.90
N ASP A 22 -5.61 0.69 -2.91
CA ASP A 22 -5.22 0.34 -1.53
C ASP A 22 -4.30 -0.88 -1.54
N THR A 23 -3.37 -0.94 -0.58
CA THR A 23 -2.39 -2.02 -0.51
C THR A 23 -2.59 -2.85 0.75
N GLN A 24 -2.49 -4.17 0.62
CA GLN A 24 -2.77 -5.14 1.67
C GLN A 24 -1.49 -5.81 2.13
N TRP A 25 -1.27 -5.88 3.44
CA TRP A 25 -0.20 -6.64 4.08
C TRP A 25 -0.43 -8.14 3.90
N THR A 26 0.53 -8.81 3.27
CA THR A 26 0.50 -10.25 2.97
C THR A 26 1.60 -11.03 3.70
N ALA A 27 2.65 -10.35 4.18
CA ALA A 27 3.86 -10.98 4.73
C ALA A 27 4.52 -12.00 3.77
N GLY A 28 4.47 -11.75 2.46
CA GLY A 28 4.92 -12.71 1.44
C GLY A 28 6.43 -12.96 1.39
N THR A 29 7.27 -12.07 1.95
CA THR A 29 8.73 -12.18 1.91
C THR A 29 9.36 -12.24 3.31
N ASN A 30 9.00 -11.30 4.17
CA ASN A 30 9.49 -11.19 5.55
C ASN A 30 8.49 -10.35 6.37
N ASN A 31 8.89 -9.89 7.54
CA ASN A 31 8.01 -9.17 8.46
C ASN A 31 8.26 -7.64 8.45
N LEU A 32 9.01 -7.10 7.49
CA LEU A 32 9.37 -5.67 7.44
C LEU A 32 8.41 -4.85 6.56
N TRP A 33 7.99 -3.68 7.02
CA TRP A 33 7.10 -2.76 6.30
C TRP A 33 7.67 -2.32 4.94
N ASN A 34 8.96 -2.02 4.86
CA ASN A 34 9.59 -1.47 3.66
C ASN A 34 9.82 -2.50 2.53
N SER A 35 9.51 -3.77 2.76
CA SER A 35 9.69 -4.83 1.77
C SER A 35 8.47 -4.88 0.84
N THR A 36 8.66 -4.49 -0.42
CA THR A 36 7.59 -4.43 -1.43
C THR A 36 6.85 -5.76 -1.62
N GLY A 37 7.56 -6.88 -1.49
CA GLY A 37 6.98 -8.23 -1.59
C GLY A 37 6.03 -8.63 -0.45
N ASN A 38 5.90 -7.80 0.60
CA ASN A 38 4.93 -8.01 1.68
C ASN A 38 3.61 -7.27 1.45
N TRP A 39 3.49 -6.55 0.35
CA TRP A 39 2.33 -5.72 0.05
C TRP A 39 1.73 -6.08 -1.31
N SER A 40 0.41 -6.24 -1.36
CA SER A 40 -0.29 -6.63 -2.59
C SER A 40 -0.15 -5.62 -3.73
N ASN A 41 0.07 -4.35 -3.41
CA ASN A 41 0.22 -3.27 -4.40
C ASN A 41 1.41 -2.35 -4.07
N GLY A 42 2.49 -2.91 -3.52
CA GLY A 42 3.67 -2.15 -3.09
C GLY A 42 3.50 -1.47 -1.73
N VAL A 43 4.61 -0.91 -1.21
CA VAL A 43 4.65 -0.27 0.11
C VAL A 43 3.70 0.94 0.13
N PRO A 44 2.81 1.06 1.13
CA PRO A 44 1.90 2.18 1.23
C PRO A 44 2.62 3.52 1.23
N ASN A 45 1.99 4.53 0.63
CA ASN A 45 2.39 5.93 0.74
C ASN A 45 1.27 6.82 1.31
N ALA A 46 1.53 8.13 1.41
CA ALA A 46 0.64 9.16 1.97
C ALA A 46 -0.77 9.25 1.37
N THR A 47 -1.04 8.53 0.29
CA THR A 47 -2.32 8.60 -0.41
C THR A 47 -3.01 7.24 -0.49
N GLU A 48 -2.41 6.17 0.06
CA GLU A 48 -2.87 4.77 0.04
C GLU A 48 -3.34 4.31 1.42
N LYS A 49 -4.35 3.45 1.46
CA LYS A 49 -4.66 2.66 2.66
C LYS A 49 -3.69 1.49 2.78
N ALA A 50 -3.16 1.27 3.99
CA ALA A 50 -2.48 0.04 4.38
C ALA A 50 -3.48 -0.86 5.10
N GLN A 51 -3.83 -2.00 4.49
CA GLN A 51 -4.79 -2.95 5.05
C GLN A 51 -4.09 -4.19 5.59
N PHE A 52 -4.30 -4.48 6.87
CA PHE A 52 -3.73 -5.64 7.56
C PHE A 52 -4.74 -6.77 7.65
N ALA A 53 -4.65 -7.72 6.72
CA ALA A 53 -5.52 -8.90 6.66
C ALA A 53 -4.78 -10.23 6.95
N SER A 54 -3.45 -10.23 6.92
CA SER A 54 -2.62 -11.36 7.36
C SER A 54 -2.51 -11.38 8.90
N SER A 55 -2.31 -12.57 9.49
CA SER A 55 -2.02 -12.73 10.92
C SER A 55 -0.57 -12.47 11.32
N GLU A 56 0.31 -12.33 10.34
CA GLU A 56 1.73 -12.10 10.57
C GLU A 56 2.00 -10.65 11.01
N VAL A 57 2.97 -10.49 11.90
CA VAL A 57 3.42 -9.17 12.37
C VAL A 57 4.04 -8.37 11.22
N CYS A 58 3.67 -7.10 11.11
CA CYS A 58 4.36 -6.11 10.31
C CYS A 58 5.21 -5.24 11.22
N ILE A 59 6.51 -5.18 10.95
CA ILE A 59 7.51 -4.45 11.73
C ILE A 59 7.93 -3.21 10.95
N VAL A 60 7.78 -2.05 11.57
CA VAL A 60 8.40 -0.81 11.14
C VAL A 60 9.66 -0.62 12.00
N ASP A 61 10.81 -0.58 11.36
CA ASP A 61 12.16 -0.46 11.95
C ASP A 61 12.95 0.73 11.39
N PHE A 62 12.24 1.68 10.78
CA PHE A 62 12.81 2.85 10.15
C PHE A 62 11.89 4.07 10.36
N GLU A 63 12.44 5.26 10.19
CA GLU A 63 11.68 6.52 10.19
C GLU A 63 11.00 6.75 8.84
N GLY A 64 9.85 7.42 8.85
CA GLY A 64 9.19 7.85 7.61
C GLY A 64 8.33 6.78 6.94
N ALA A 65 7.92 5.73 7.65
CA ALA A 65 6.79 4.92 7.19
C ALA A 65 5.54 5.83 7.12
N ILE A 66 4.76 5.68 6.06
CA ILE A 66 3.64 6.58 5.79
C ILE A 66 2.48 5.84 5.15
N ALA A 67 1.26 6.15 5.58
CA ALA A 67 0.03 5.68 4.95
C ALA A 67 -1.05 6.75 5.10
N LYS A 68 -2.06 6.73 4.24
CA LYS A 68 -3.24 7.58 4.42
C LYS A 68 -4.17 7.08 5.52
N TYR A 69 -4.33 5.76 5.59
CA TYR A 69 -5.22 5.09 6.53
C TYR A 69 -4.65 3.73 6.88
N ILE A 70 -4.76 3.35 8.15
CA ILE A 70 -4.39 2.01 8.63
C ILE A 70 -5.69 1.25 8.92
N ALA A 71 -5.91 0.15 8.20
CA ALA A 71 -7.07 -0.71 8.39
C ALA A 71 -6.64 -2.05 9.01
N MET A 72 -7.16 -2.37 10.18
CA MET A 72 -6.93 -3.66 10.85
C MET A 72 -8.16 -4.54 10.64
N ASP A 73 -8.32 -5.09 9.44
CA ASP A 73 -9.52 -5.84 9.03
C ASP A 73 -9.20 -7.32 8.84
N GLY A 74 -9.68 -8.19 9.75
CA GLY A 74 -9.59 -9.64 9.59
C GLY A 74 -9.64 -10.40 10.91
N ALA A 75 -10.15 -11.64 10.88
CA ALA A 75 -10.04 -12.59 11.99
C ALA A 75 -8.57 -13.03 12.12
N GLY A 76 -7.78 -12.19 12.80
CA GLY A 76 -6.33 -12.32 12.89
C GLY A 76 -5.56 -11.06 12.50
N ALA A 77 -6.21 -9.90 12.25
CA ALA A 77 -5.56 -8.67 11.79
C ALA A 77 -4.17 -8.45 12.44
N GLY A 78 -3.14 -8.59 11.63
CA GLY A 78 -1.75 -8.72 12.06
C GLY A 78 -1.31 -7.59 12.98
N HIS A 79 -0.36 -7.91 13.85
CA HIS A 79 0.23 -6.92 14.73
C HIS A 79 1.09 -5.95 13.90
N LEU A 80 0.73 -4.67 13.86
CA LEU A 80 1.66 -3.61 13.48
C LEU A 80 2.54 -3.29 14.69
N ARG A 81 3.86 -3.45 14.55
CA ARG A 81 4.85 -3.19 15.59
C ARG A 81 5.82 -2.12 15.10
N LEU A 82 5.91 -1.03 15.85
CA LEU A 82 6.99 -0.07 15.73
C LEU A 82 8.07 -0.47 16.74
N VAL A 83 9.33 -0.59 16.30
CA VAL A 83 10.48 -0.79 17.20
C VAL A 83 11.15 0.54 17.55
N ASP A 84 12.19 0.52 18.39
CA ASP A 84 12.89 1.75 18.80
C ASP A 84 13.41 2.54 17.59
N GLY A 85 13.18 3.85 17.58
CA GLY A 85 13.49 4.74 16.45
C GLY A 85 12.57 4.64 15.24
N ALA A 86 11.53 3.80 15.25
CA ALA A 86 10.57 3.73 14.15
C ALA A 86 9.52 4.84 14.21
N GLU A 87 9.12 5.36 13.05
CA GLU A 87 8.02 6.32 12.91
C GLU A 87 7.04 5.85 11.85
N LEU A 88 5.74 5.89 12.17
CA LEU A 88 4.66 5.79 11.20
C LEU A 88 3.80 7.05 11.25
N SER A 89 3.78 7.78 10.15
CA SER A 89 2.90 8.91 9.94
C SER A 89 1.62 8.49 9.21
N VAL A 90 0.46 8.86 9.75
CA VAL A 90 -0.85 8.64 9.11
C VAL A 90 -1.47 10.00 8.78
N MET A 91 -1.65 10.33 7.50
CA MET A 91 -2.04 11.68 7.04
C MET A 91 -2.93 11.70 5.80
#